data_AF-A0A2D2B0M2-F1
#
_entry.id   AF-A0A2D2B0M2-F1
#
_cell.length_a   1.000
_cell.length_b   1.000
_cell.length_c   1.000
_cell.angle_alpha   90.00
_cell.angle_beta   90.00
_cell.angle_gamma   90.00
#
_symmetry.space_group_name_H-M   'P 1'
#
loop_
_entity.id
_entity.type
_entity.pdbx_description
1 polymer ?
#
loop_
_entity_poly.entity_id
_entity_poly.type
_entity_poly.pdbx_seq_one_letter_code
_entity_poly.pdbx_strand_id
1 'polypeptide(L)'
;MLRRSQGRAAAVVVLAVSASLALTACVGKEKKPRLAYQERPVELLYNTGALRLDQRRWTEAVSYFQEVERQHPYSEWSRRSILMTAYAQYQANQYPAAIESADRFIQLYPGNPSVVYAYYLKAVCYFEQIVDVNRDQASSEQALVTLREIVQRYPTTEYAADARLKIDMVNDQLAGKEMAIGRYYLKQGQTLAAIGRFKAVVDKFQTTTHTPEALYRLVEAYLTLGLNGEAKANGAVLGYNFPGDPWYADAYRLLSDKGLQPAVEPKTPGAKQNYLDRMLGRKPAPPPPGEDVTPPADDRVSPESANPAALPKPKPKKEGWFSKLLGR
;
A
#
# COMPACT_ATOMS: atom_id res chain seq x y z
N MET A 1 -56.87 2.17 49.16
CA MET A 1 -56.07 1.27 48.28
C MET A 1 -56.29 1.46 46.76
N LEU A 2 -57.21 2.32 46.29
CA LEU A 2 -57.53 2.43 44.85
C LEU A 2 -56.66 3.37 43.99
N ARG A 3 -55.73 4.15 44.56
CA ARG A 3 -54.95 5.14 43.79
C ARG A 3 -53.65 4.59 43.16
N ARG A 4 -53.19 3.41 43.59
CA ARG A 4 -51.95 2.76 43.09
C ARG A 4 -52.17 1.85 41.86
N SER A 5 -53.40 1.39 41.59
CA SER A 5 -53.68 0.51 40.45
C SER A 5 -53.83 1.27 39.13
N GLN A 6 -54.34 2.51 39.15
CA GLN A 6 -54.53 3.31 37.93
C GLN A 6 -53.20 3.77 37.29
N GLY A 7 -52.17 4.06 38.10
CA GLY A 7 -50.84 4.42 37.58
C GLY A 7 -50.12 3.28 36.86
N ARG A 8 -50.37 2.02 37.28
CA ARG A 8 -49.81 0.83 36.63
C ARG A 8 -50.51 0.51 35.31
N ALA A 9 -51.83 0.67 35.25
CA ALA A 9 -52.59 0.51 34.01
C ALA A 9 -52.19 1.57 32.96
N ALA A 10 -52.03 2.84 33.38
CA ALA A 10 -51.57 3.91 32.49
C ALA A 10 -50.14 3.67 31.98
N ALA A 11 -49.23 3.19 32.83
CA ALA A 11 -47.84 2.89 32.43
C ALA A 11 -47.76 1.73 31.41
N VAL A 12 -48.60 0.70 31.55
CA VAL A 12 -48.66 -0.43 30.60
C VAL A 12 -49.21 0.01 29.24
N VAL A 13 -50.21 0.88 29.21
CA VAL A 13 -50.76 1.42 27.95
C VAL A 13 -49.73 2.30 27.23
N VAL A 14 -49.00 3.15 27.96
CA VAL A 14 -47.95 4.00 27.37
C VAL A 14 -46.79 3.16 26.81
N LEU A 15 -46.38 2.09 27.50
CA LEU A 15 -45.37 1.14 27.02
C LEU A 15 -45.81 0.34 25.79
N ALA A 16 -47.10 -0.05 25.73
CA ALA A 16 -47.64 -0.77 24.58
C ALA A 16 -47.74 0.14 23.33
N VAL A 17 -48.10 1.41 23.51
CA VAL A 17 -48.17 2.41 22.44
C VAL A 17 -46.77 2.78 21.93
N SER A 18 -45.79 2.97 22.83
CA SER A 18 -44.41 3.26 22.41
C SER A 18 -43.74 2.09 21.69
N ALA A 19 -44.04 0.85 22.08
CA ALA A 19 -43.57 -0.35 21.39
C ALA A 19 -44.16 -0.51 19.97
N SER A 20 -45.42 -0.08 19.76
CA SER A 20 -46.05 -0.13 18.44
C SER A 20 -45.60 0.98 17.49
N LEU A 21 -45.19 2.14 18.03
CA LEU A 21 -44.50 3.21 17.28
C LEU A 21 -43.07 2.81 16.88
N ALA A 22 -42.38 1.99 17.67
CA ALA A 22 -41.04 1.50 17.32
C ALA A 22 -41.04 0.49 16.16
N LEU A 23 -42.13 -0.25 15.95
CA LEU A 23 -42.25 -1.26 14.89
C LEU A 23 -42.51 -0.65 13.49
N THR A 24 -43.03 0.58 13.40
CA THR A 24 -43.26 1.27 12.12
C THR A 24 -42.02 2.01 11.60
N ALA A 25 -41.00 2.23 12.44
CA ALA A 25 -39.75 2.88 12.04
C ALA A 25 -38.81 2.00 11.21
N CYS A 26 -39.09 0.69 11.09
CA CYS A 26 -38.24 -0.27 10.37
C CYS A 26 -38.74 -0.62 8.96
N VAL A 27 -39.87 -0.09 8.50
CA VAL A 27 -40.42 -0.34 7.15
C VAL A 27 -40.21 0.91 6.30
N GLY A 28 -39.04 1.02 5.66
CA GLY A 28 -38.76 2.19 4.82
C GLY A 28 -37.36 2.26 4.22
N LYS A 29 -36.85 1.17 3.63
CA LYS A 29 -35.77 1.31 2.63
C LYS A 29 -36.43 1.68 1.31
N GLU A 30 -36.61 2.99 1.06
CA GLU A 30 -36.98 3.46 -0.27
C GLU A 30 -35.98 2.94 -1.29
N LYS A 31 -36.45 2.15 -2.26
CA LYS A 31 -35.65 1.74 -3.41
C LYS A 31 -35.34 3.01 -4.19
N LYS A 32 -34.05 3.37 -4.29
CA LYS A 32 -33.59 4.47 -5.16
C LYS A 32 -34.30 4.35 -6.51
N PRO A 33 -34.94 5.41 -7.03
CA PRO A 33 -35.68 5.33 -8.29
C PRO A 33 -34.69 4.96 -9.39
N ARG A 34 -34.78 3.73 -9.90
CA ARG A 34 -34.14 3.36 -11.16
C ARG A 34 -34.81 4.19 -12.24
N LEU A 35 -34.03 4.77 -13.15
CA LEU A 35 -34.57 5.49 -14.30
C LEU A 35 -35.62 4.60 -14.98
N ALA A 36 -36.79 5.16 -15.28
CA ALA A 36 -37.83 4.42 -15.99
C ALA A 36 -37.27 3.93 -17.34
N TYR A 37 -37.47 2.64 -17.65
CA TYR A 37 -37.01 2.06 -18.93
C TYR A 37 -37.58 2.88 -20.08
N GLN A 38 -36.70 3.54 -20.84
CA GLN A 38 -37.02 4.20 -22.08
C GLN A 38 -35.88 3.89 -23.03
N GLU A 39 -36.19 3.25 -24.16
CA GLU A 39 -35.22 2.98 -25.20
C GLU A 39 -34.71 4.32 -25.74
N ARG A 40 -33.38 4.50 -25.70
CA ARG A 40 -32.73 5.72 -26.17
C ARG A 40 -31.50 5.36 -26.99
N PRO A 41 -31.14 6.20 -27.98
CA PRO A 41 -29.87 6.05 -28.69
C PRO A 41 -28.70 5.98 -27.72
N VAL A 42 -27.74 5.11 -28.01
CA VAL A 42 -26.61 4.83 -27.12
C VAL A 42 -25.74 6.07 -26.87
N GLU A 43 -25.53 6.89 -27.89
CA GLU A 43 -24.80 8.16 -27.80
C GLU A 43 -25.51 9.13 -26.86
N LEU A 44 -26.84 9.19 -26.92
CA LEU A 44 -27.63 10.09 -26.07
C LEU A 44 -27.51 9.69 -24.60
N LEU A 45 -27.60 8.39 -24.29
CA LEU A 45 -27.41 7.87 -22.93
C LEU A 45 -26.01 8.19 -22.40
N TYR A 46 -24.97 7.89 -23.19
CA TYR A 46 -23.59 8.14 -22.80
C TYR A 46 -23.31 9.63 -22.58
N ASN A 47 -23.69 10.48 -23.54
CA ASN A 47 -23.47 11.92 -23.48
C ASN A 47 -24.24 12.56 -22.32
N THR A 48 -25.44 12.06 -22.00
CA THR A 48 -26.17 12.51 -20.82
C THR A 48 -25.43 12.13 -19.53
N GLY A 49 -24.89 10.90 -19.44
CA GLY A 49 -24.05 10.48 -18.33
C GLY A 49 -22.80 11.34 -18.17
N ALA A 50 -22.10 11.62 -19.27
CA ALA A 50 -20.94 12.52 -19.30
C ALA A 50 -21.30 13.94 -18.83
N LEU A 51 -22.42 14.51 -19.30
CA LEU A 51 -22.89 15.81 -18.83
C LEU A 51 -23.18 15.81 -17.32
N ARG A 52 -23.78 14.75 -16.78
CA ARG A 52 -24.02 14.62 -15.33
C ARG A 52 -22.71 14.52 -14.56
N LEU A 53 -21.71 13.84 -15.10
CA LEU A 53 -20.38 13.77 -14.53
C LEU A 53 -19.75 15.17 -14.49
N ASP A 54 -19.77 15.93 -15.58
CA ASP A 54 -19.22 17.29 -15.62
C ASP A 54 -19.91 18.24 -14.63
N GLN A 55 -21.20 18.02 -14.39
CA GLN A 55 -22.00 18.76 -13.40
C GLN A 55 -21.77 18.29 -11.95
N ARG A 56 -20.83 17.36 -11.71
CA ARG A 56 -20.56 16.74 -10.39
C ARG A 56 -21.74 15.95 -9.82
N ARG A 57 -22.68 15.54 -10.69
CA ARG A 57 -23.85 14.73 -10.34
C ARG A 57 -23.51 13.25 -10.50
N TRP A 58 -22.57 12.79 -9.68
CA TRP A 58 -21.89 11.50 -9.81
C TRP A 58 -22.85 10.30 -9.83
N THR A 59 -23.79 10.24 -8.89
CA THR A 59 -24.77 9.13 -8.79
C THR A 59 -25.68 9.05 -10.01
N GLU A 60 -26.04 10.19 -10.60
CA GLU A 60 -26.83 10.20 -11.83
C GLU A 60 -25.99 9.79 -13.03
N ALA A 61 -24.74 10.24 -13.11
CA ALA A 61 -23.81 9.80 -14.15
C ALA A 61 -23.66 8.27 -14.17
N VAL A 62 -23.45 7.66 -12.99
CA VAL A 62 -23.44 6.20 -12.82
C VAL A 62 -24.73 5.57 -13.36
N SER A 63 -25.89 6.14 -13.05
CA SER A 63 -27.17 5.59 -13.50
C SER A 63 -27.30 5.61 -15.03
N TYR A 64 -26.83 6.67 -15.69
CA TYR A 64 -26.83 6.77 -17.16
C TYR A 64 -25.80 5.82 -17.80
N PHE A 65 -24.60 5.69 -17.25
CA PHE A 65 -23.59 4.75 -17.76
C PHE A 65 -24.06 3.29 -17.61
N GLN A 66 -24.69 2.94 -16.49
CA GLN A 66 -25.31 1.62 -16.31
C GLN A 66 -26.47 1.38 -17.28
N GLU A 67 -27.20 2.43 -17.68
CA GLU A 67 -28.22 2.30 -18.72
C GLU A 67 -27.64 2.02 -20.12
N VAL A 68 -26.47 2.60 -20.44
CA VAL A 68 -25.73 2.23 -21.66
C VAL A 68 -25.40 0.73 -21.64
N GLU A 69 -24.87 0.22 -20.52
CA GLU A 69 -24.55 -1.21 -20.37
C GLU A 69 -25.79 -2.09 -20.49
N ARG A 70 -26.90 -1.67 -19.89
CA ARG A 70 -28.15 -2.45 -19.85
C ARG A 70 -28.84 -2.53 -21.21
N GLN A 71 -28.86 -1.44 -21.97
CA GLN A 71 -29.55 -1.37 -23.27
C GLN A 71 -28.65 -1.77 -24.44
N HIS A 72 -27.35 -1.50 -24.35
CA HIS A 72 -26.40 -1.64 -25.47
C HIS A 72 -25.11 -2.38 -25.06
N PRO A 73 -25.19 -3.59 -24.47
CA PRO A 73 -24.07 -4.28 -23.79
C PRO A 73 -22.85 -4.60 -24.67
N TYR A 74 -23.04 -4.69 -25.99
CA TYR A 74 -21.97 -5.00 -26.95
C TYR A 74 -21.43 -3.77 -27.68
N SER A 75 -21.93 -2.58 -27.35
CA SER A 75 -21.48 -1.34 -27.97
C SER A 75 -20.12 -0.89 -27.45
N GLU A 76 -19.38 -0.15 -28.28
CA GLU A 76 -18.17 0.56 -27.86
C GLU A 76 -18.41 1.47 -26.66
N TRP A 77 -19.59 2.09 -26.62
CA TRP A 77 -20.03 2.95 -25.53
C TRP A 77 -20.24 2.18 -24.23
N SER A 78 -20.72 0.94 -24.27
CA SER A 78 -20.85 0.12 -23.06
C SER A 78 -19.49 -0.16 -22.42
N ARG A 79 -18.46 -0.45 -23.22
CA ARG A 79 -17.10 -0.64 -22.72
C ARG A 79 -16.60 0.61 -22.00
N ARG A 80 -16.77 1.78 -22.63
CA ARG A 80 -16.41 3.08 -22.04
C ARG A 80 -17.23 3.36 -20.77
N SER A 81 -18.53 3.06 -20.78
CA SER A 81 -19.43 3.29 -19.64
C SER A 81 -19.02 2.53 -18.40
N ILE A 82 -18.52 1.29 -18.50
CA ILE A 82 -18.07 0.53 -17.32
C ILE A 82 -16.92 1.26 -16.61
N LEU A 83 -15.94 1.77 -17.39
CA LEU A 83 -14.83 2.54 -16.84
C LEU A 83 -15.29 3.89 -16.26
N MET A 84 -16.20 4.57 -16.96
CA MET A 84 -16.76 5.83 -16.48
C MET A 84 -17.64 5.66 -15.23
N THR A 85 -18.30 4.50 -15.08
CA THR A 85 -19.01 4.12 -13.85
C THR A 85 -18.03 4.03 -12.68
N ALA A 86 -16.89 3.34 -12.85
CA ALA A 86 -15.85 3.27 -11.81
C ALA A 86 -15.32 4.65 -11.43
N TYR A 87 -15.03 5.50 -12.42
CA TYR A 87 -14.59 6.88 -12.20
C TYR A 87 -15.63 7.73 -11.46
N ALA A 88 -16.89 7.68 -11.88
CA ALA A 88 -17.97 8.42 -11.24
C ALA A 88 -18.19 7.96 -9.79
N GLN A 89 -18.08 6.65 -9.51
CA GLN A 89 -18.15 6.10 -8.16
C GLN A 89 -16.97 6.57 -7.29
N TYR A 90 -15.76 6.62 -7.86
CA TYR A 90 -14.60 7.19 -7.18
C TYR A 90 -14.83 8.67 -6.81
N GLN A 91 -15.30 9.49 -7.75
CA GLN A 91 -15.64 10.90 -7.51
C GLN A 91 -16.77 11.08 -6.47
N ALA A 92 -17.63 10.08 -6.33
CA ALA A 92 -18.67 10.03 -5.31
C ALA A 92 -18.18 9.52 -3.93
N ASN A 93 -16.88 9.27 -3.75
CA ASN A 93 -16.28 8.61 -2.59
C ASN A 93 -16.86 7.20 -2.30
N GLN A 94 -17.41 6.53 -3.31
CA GLN A 94 -17.96 5.18 -3.20
C GLN A 94 -16.89 4.16 -3.58
N TYR A 95 -15.77 4.16 -2.85
CA TYR A 95 -14.58 3.38 -3.20
C TYR A 95 -14.82 1.87 -3.38
N PRO A 96 -15.60 1.17 -2.53
CA PRO A 96 -15.87 -0.26 -2.75
C PRO A 96 -16.59 -0.54 -4.07
N ALA A 97 -17.56 0.31 -4.44
CA ALA A 97 -18.29 0.17 -5.70
C ALA A 97 -17.39 0.49 -6.91
N ALA A 98 -16.56 1.53 -6.78
CA ALA A 98 -15.58 1.91 -7.80
C ALA A 98 -14.57 0.78 -8.07
N ILE A 99 -14.07 0.12 -7.02
CA ILE A 99 -13.18 -1.05 -7.11
C ILE A 99 -13.88 -2.19 -7.86
N GLU A 100 -15.12 -2.51 -7.51
CA GLU A 100 -15.88 -3.57 -8.19
C GLU A 100 -16.05 -3.29 -9.69
N SER A 101 -16.41 -2.05 -10.05
CA SER A 101 -16.56 -1.63 -11.45
C SER A 101 -15.22 -1.64 -12.20
N ALA A 102 -14.13 -1.23 -11.55
CA ALA A 102 -12.79 -1.27 -12.12
C ALA A 102 -12.31 -2.71 -12.35
N ASP A 103 -12.51 -3.62 -11.39
CA ASP A 103 -12.20 -5.04 -11.51
C ASP A 103 -12.99 -5.68 -12.65
N ARG A 104 -14.28 -5.34 -12.78
CA ARG A 104 -15.11 -5.80 -13.90
C ARG A 104 -14.54 -5.35 -15.24
N PHE A 105 -14.11 -4.09 -15.36
CA PHE A 105 -13.48 -3.59 -16.59
C PHE A 105 -12.19 -4.36 -16.92
N ILE A 106 -11.32 -4.56 -15.93
CA ILE A 106 -10.06 -5.29 -16.08
C ILE A 106 -10.31 -6.72 -16.55
N GLN A 107 -11.30 -7.41 -15.97
CA GLN A 107 -11.64 -8.79 -16.32
C GLN A 107 -12.26 -8.91 -17.71
N LEU A 108 -13.19 -8.02 -18.08
CA LEU A 108 -13.88 -8.07 -19.36
C LEU A 108 -13.01 -7.59 -20.53
N TYR A 109 -12.13 -6.63 -20.29
CA TYR A 109 -11.36 -5.97 -21.36
C TYR A 109 -9.86 -5.81 -21.04
N PRO A 110 -9.12 -6.90 -20.77
CA PRO A 110 -7.72 -6.84 -20.36
C PRO A 110 -6.77 -6.27 -21.44
N GLY A 111 -7.14 -6.35 -22.72
CA GLY A 111 -6.36 -5.79 -23.84
C GLY A 111 -6.73 -4.36 -24.23
N ASN A 112 -7.67 -3.73 -23.53
CA ASN A 112 -8.09 -2.36 -23.84
C ASN A 112 -7.00 -1.36 -23.43
N PRO A 113 -6.65 -0.34 -24.25
CA PRO A 113 -5.65 0.66 -23.90
C PRO A 113 -5.92 1.37 -22.55
N SER A 114 -7.19 1.53 -22.17
CA SER A 114 -7.61 2.16 -20.93
C SER A 114 -7.56 1.24 -19.70
N VAL A 115 -7.15 -0.03 -19.84
CA VAL A 115 -7.07 -0.98 -18.72
C VAL A 115 -6.12 -0.49 -17.63
N VAL A 116 -5.02 0.19 -18.01
CA VAL A 116 -4.08 0.78 -17.04
C VAL A 116 -4.78 1.82 -16.16
N TYR A 117 -5.72 2.58 -16.70
CA TYR A 117 -6.50 3.55 -15.93
C TYR A 117 -7.47 2.86 -14.96
N ALA A 118 -8.06 1.71 -15.34
CA ALA A 118 -8.89 0.93 -14.43
C ALA A 118 -8.08 0.38 -13.25
N TYR A 119 -6.88 -0.16 -13.50
CA TYR A 119 -5.95 -0.56 -12.43
C TYR A 119 -5.59 0.62 -11.54
N TYR A 120 -5.31 1.78 -12.13
CA TYR A 120 -5.00 2.99 -11.40
C TYR A 120 -6.17 3.45 -10.52
N LEU A 121 -7.39 3.53 -11.04
CA LEU A 121 -8.58 3.85 -10.24
C LEU A 121 -8.77 2.91 -9.06
N LYS A 122 -8.60 1.59 -9.28
CA LYS A 122 -8.64 0.60 -8.20
C LYS A 122 -7.59 0.88 -7.14
N ALA A 123 -6.34 1.13 -7.55
CA ALA A 123 -5.24 1.44 -6.64
C ALA A 123 -5.50 2.72 -5.84
N VAL A 124 -5.96 3.79 -6.49
CA VAL A 124 -6.30 5.05 -5.82
C VAL A 124 -7.47 4.85 -4.85
N CYS A 125 -8.50 4.08 -5.19
CA CYS A 125 -9.59 3.78 -4.26
C CYS A 125 -9.11 3.08 -2.98
N TYR A 126 -8.14 2.15 -3.07
CA TYR A 126 -7.53 1.58 -1.86
C TYR A 126 -6.66 2.60 -1.12
N PHE A 127 -5.90 3.40 -1.85
CA PHE A 127 -5.03 4.43 -1.29
C PHE A 127 -5.79 5.49 -0.48
N GLU A 128 -6.93 5.98 -0.99
CA GLU A 128 -7.80 6.94 -0.28
C GLU A 128 -8.46 6.34 0.97
N GLN A 129 -8.51 5.00 1.08
CA GLN A 129 -9.03 4.30 2.26
C GLN A 129 -7.94 4.01 3.30
N ILE A 130 -6.70 4.46 3.08
CA ILE A 130 -5.64 4.39 4.07
C ILE A 130 -5.95 5.37 5.20
N VAL A 131 -6.05 4.81 6.40
CA VAL A 131 -6.35 5.54 7.64
C VAL A 131 -5.10 5.65 8.51
N ASP A 132 -5.27 6.16 9.73
CA ASP A 132 -4.20 6.28 10.72
C ASP A 132 -3.38 4.98 10.91
N VAL A 133 -2.08 5.15 11.14
CA VAL A 133 -1.10 4.08 11.34
C VAL A 133 -1.50 3.08 12.44
N ASN A 134 -2.27 3.49 13.45
CA ASN A 134 -2.67 2.61 14.53
C ASN A 134 -3.84 1.69 14.17
N ARG A 135 -4.54 1.95 13.06
CA ARG A 135 -5.70 1.17 12.62
C ARG A 135 -5.30 -0.03 11.75
N ASP A 136 -6.30 -0.78 11.29
CA ASP A 136 -6.16 -1.87 10.34
C ASP A 136 -5.53 -1.38 9.03
N GLN A 137 -4.64 -2.18 8.44
CA GLN A 137 -3.85 -1.80 7.26
C GLN A 137 -4.23 -2.59 5.99
N ALA A 138 -5.38 -3.29 5.97
CA ALA A 138 -5.78 -4.08 4.81
C ALA A 138 -5.86 -3.22 3.54
N SER A 139 -6.40 -2.00 3.62
CA SER A 139 -6.43 -1.06 2.48
C SER A 139 -5.02 -0.68 2.02
N SER A 140 -4.08 -0.45 2.93
CA SER A 140 -2.68 -0.14 2.62
C SER A 140 -2.01 -1.31 1.87
N GLU A 141 -2.23 -2.54 2.33
CA GLU A 141 -1.70 -3.74 1.67
C GLU A 141 -2.29 -3.92 0.27
N GLN A 142 -3.61 -3.74 0.11
CA GLN A 142 -4.28 -3.84 -1.19
C GLN A 142 -3.83 -2.72 -2.15
N ALA A 143 -3.63 -1.50 -1.64
CA ALA A 143 -3.06 -0.40 -2.41
C ALA A 143 -1.66 -0.76 -2.89
N LEU A 144 -0.78 -1.26 -2.02
CA LEU A 144 0.59 -1.64 -2.37
C LEU A 144 0.63 -2.70 -3.47
N VAL A 145 -0.18 -3.75 -3.34
CA VAL A 145 -0.28 -4.82 -4.33
C VAL A 145 -0.72 -4.26 -5.69
N THR A 146 -1.80 -3.46 -5.71
CA THR A 146 -2.36 -2.93 -6.95
C THR A 146 -1.42 -1.92 -7.61
N LEU A 147 -0.77 -1.04 -6.83
CA LEU A 147 0.21 -0.08 -7.35
C LEU A 147 1.43 -0.78 -7.94
N ARG A 148 1.95 -1.83 -7.29
CA ARG A 148 3.05 -2.64 -7.82
C ARG A 148 2.68 -3.31 -9.14
N GLU A 149 1.44 -3.79 -9.26
CA GLU A 149 0.94 -4.37 -10.50
C GLU A 149 0.97 -3.35 -11.66
N ILE A 150 0.60 -2.08 -11.41
CA ILE A 150 0.70 -1.01 -12.41
C ILE A 150 2.15 -0.79 -12.85
N VAL A 151 3.06 -0.66 -11.88
CA VAL A 151 4.48 -0.40 -12.17
C VAL A 151 5.12 -1.57 -12.94
N GLN A 152 4.74 -2.81 -12.61
CA GLN A 152 5.28 -4.00 -13.27
C GLN A 152 4.72 -4.19 -14.68
N ARG A 153 3.40 -4.03 -14.87
CA ARG A 153 2.74 -4.28 -16.16
C ARG A 153 2.82 -3.10 -17.12
N TYR A 154 2.81 -1.87 -16.61
CA TYR A 154 2.69 -0.64 -17.41
C TYR A 154 3.78 0.40 -17.06
N PRO A 155 5.07 0.04 -17.05
CA PRO A 155 6.16 0.82 -16.44
C PRO A 155 6.39 2.22 -17.04
N THR A 156 5.99 2.45 -18.28
CA THR A 156 6.24 3.69 -19.04
C THR A 156 5.07 4.68 -19.00
N THR A 157 3.97 4.33 -18.35
CA THR A 157 2.77 5.19 -18.28
C THR A 157 2.89 6.25 -17.18
N GLU A 158 2.15 7.36 -17.32
CA GLU A 158 2.02 8.38 -16.27
C GLU A 158 1.49 7.78 -14.95
N TYR A 159 0.59 6.81 -15.04
CA TYR A 159 0.04 6.06 -13.90
C TYR A 159 1.12 5.29 -13.15
N ALA A 160 2.13 4.74 -13.85
CA ALA A 160 3.25 4.09 -13.20
C ALA A 160 4.20 5.09 -12.53
N ALA A 161 4.32 6.32 -13.04
CA ALA A 161 5.10 7.36 -12.38
C ALA A 161 4.46 7.77 -11.05
N ASP A 162 3.15 8.07 -11.05
CA ASP A 162 2.41 8.37 -9.81
C ASP A 162 2.38 7.15 -8.86
N ALA A 163 2.17 5.94 -9.39
CA ALA A 163 2.12 4.74 -8.58
C ALA A 163 3.43 4.47 -7.81
N ARG A 164 4.60 4.81 -8.38
CA ARG A 164 5.89 4.70 -7.65
C ARG A 164 5.92 5.61 -6.42
N LEU A 165 5.49 6.86 -6.56
CA LEU A 165 5.42 7.80 -5.44
C LEU A 165 4.45 7.30 -4.37
N LYS A 166 3.27 6.81 -4.78
CA LYS A 166 2.29 6.23 -3.85
C LYS A 166 2.80 4.96 -3.18
N ILE A 167 3.57 4.11 -3.86
CA ILE A 167 4.23 2.94 -3.25
C ILE A 167 5.14 3.38 -2.09
N ASP A 168 5.92 4.44 -2.28
CA ASP A 168 6.80 4.94 -1.22
C ASP A 168 5.98 5.43 0.00
N MET A 169 4.89 6.17 -0.23
CA MET A 169 3.98 6.61 0.83
C MET A 169 3.32 5.43 1.57
N VAL A 170 2.89 4.40 0.83
CA VAL A 170 2.27 3.21 1.43
C VAL A 170 3.29 2.38 2.22
N ASN A 171 4.52 2.25 1.72
CA ASN A 171 5.60 1.58 2.46
C ASN A 171 5.93 2.32 3.75
N ASP A 172 5.98 3.66 3.72
CA ASP A 172 6.23 4.48 4.90
C ASP A 172 5.12 4.30 5.95
N GLN A 173 3.86 4.30 5.51
CA GLN A 173 2.71 3.99 6.36
C GLN A 173 2.79 2.59 7.02
N LEU A 174 3.12 1.55 6.23
CA LEU A 174 3.25 0.18 6.73
C LEU A 174 4.45 0.03 7.68
N ALA A 175 5.58 0.68 7.38
CA ALA A 175 6.72 0.74 8.27
C ALA A 175 6.37 1.45 9.59
N GLY A 176 5.59 2.54 9.51
CA GLY A 176 5.08 3.25 10.68
C GLY A 176 4.27 2.35 11.62
N LYS A 177 3.47 1.42 11.07
CA LYS A 177 2.71 0.44 11.86
C LYS A 177 3.64 -0.46 12.66
N GLU A 178 4.64 -1.03 12.00
CA GLU A 178 5.64 -1.90 12.64
C GLU A 178 6.41 -1.14 13.70
N MET A 179 6.81 0.11 13.43
CA MET A 179 7.47 0.98 14.41
C MET A 179 6.59 1.28 15.63
N ALA A 180 5.31 1.57 15.43
CA ALA A 180 4.38 1.84 16.52
C ALA A 180 4.24 0.63 17.45
N ILE A 181 4.10 -0.58 16.88
CA ILE A 181 4.02 -1.83 17.65
C ILE A 181 5.37 -2.13 18.33
N GLY A 182 6.49 -1.97 17.62
CA GLY A 182 7.83 -2.20 18.15
C GLY A 182 8.14 -1.31 19.35
N ARG A 183 7.85 0.00 19.24
CA ARG A 183 7.98 0.95 20.35
C ARG A 183 7.10 0.58 21.54
N TYR A 184 5.87 0.13 21.29
CA TYR A 184 4.98 -0.34 22.35
C TYR A 184 5.59 -1.53 23.09
N TYR A 185 6.04 -2.57 22.38
CA TYR A 185 6.66 -3.75 23.01
C TYR A 185 7.93 -3.41 23.78
N LEU A 186 8.80 -2.57 23.22
CA LEU A 186 10.03 -2.16 23.88
C LEU A 186 9.72 -1.43 25.20
N LYS A 187 8.73 -0.53 25.20
CA LYS A 187 8.25 0.16 26.41
C LYS A 187 7.71 -0.79 27.48
N GLN A 188 7.12 -1.91 27.08
CA GLN A 188 6.61 -2.96 27.98
C GLN A 188 7.69 -3.96 28.44
N GLY A 189 8.96 -3.76 28.06
CA GLY A 189 10.04 -4.69 28.36
C GLY A 189 10.00 -5.99 27.55
N GLN A 190 9.14 -6.07 26.52
CA GLN A 190 9.02 -7.24 25.63
C GLN A 190 10.04 -7.13 24.48
N THR A 191 11.32 -7.15 24.83
CA THR A 191 12.42 -6.83 23.90
C THR A 191 12.48 -7.75 22.67
N LEU A 192 12.25 -9.06 22.82
CA LEU A 192 12.25 -10.00 21.69
C LEU A 192 11.12 -9.70 20.68
N ALA A 193 9.92 -9.36 21.17
CA ALA A 193 8.81 -8.98 20.32
C ALA A 193 9.10 -7.65 19.59
N ALA A 194 9.71 -6.70 20.28
CA ALA A 194 10.13 -5.43 19.68
C ALA A 194 11.17 -5.62 18.57
N ILE A 195 12.19 -6.48 18.79
CA ILE A 195 13.19 -6.82 17.77
C ILE A 195 12.51 -7.34 16.50
N GLY A 196 11.56 -8.28 16.62
CA GLY A 196 10.85 -8.81 15.46
C GLY A 196 10.16 -7.72 14.63
N ARG A 197 9.60 -6.69 15.28
CA ARG A 197 8.95 -5.55 14.63
C ARG A 197 9.96 -4.62 13.94
N PHE A 198 11.04 -4.26 14.61
CA PHE A 198 12.07 -3.40 14.01
C PHE A 198 12.81 -4.11 12.86
N LYS A 199 13.06 -5.42 12.97
CA LYS A 199 13.60 -6.22 11.86
C LYS A 199 12.66 -6.20 10.65
N ALA A 200 11.35 -6.32 10.84
CA ALA A 200 10.40 -6.23 9.73
C ALA A 200 10.54 -4.91 8.94
N VAL A 201 10.82 -3.80 9.63
CA VAL A 201 11.09 -2.50 8.98
C VAL A 201 12.38 -2.52 8.18
N VAL A 202 13.47 -3.02 8.76
CA VAL A 202 14.77 -3.11 8.08
C VAL A 202 14.74 -4.10 6.91
N ASP A 203 14.00 -5.19 7.03
CA ASP A 203 13.98 -6.23 5.99
C ASP A 203 13.06 -5.87 4.83
N LYS A 204 11.91 -5.23 5.09
CA LYS A 204 10.86 -5.00 4.08
C LYS A 204 10.72 -3.55 3.62
N PHE A 205 11.16 -2.58 4.42
CA PHE A 205 10.87 -1.15 4.23
C PHE A 205 12.15 -0.28 4.29
N GLN A 206 13.21 -0.74 3.63
CA GLN A 206 14.57 -0.17 3.68
C GLN A 206 14.71 1.29 3.22
N THR A 207 13.77 1.76 2.40
CA THR A 207 13.81 3.11 1.81
C THR A 207 12.92 4.10 2.55
N THR A 208 12.29 3.69 3.66
CA THR A 208 11.34 4.53 4.40
C THR A 208 12.03 5.46 5.39
N THR A 209 11.32 6.48 5.85
CA THR A 209 11.83 7.42 6.87
C THR A 209 12.02 6.75 8.24
N HIS A 210 11.44 5.57 8.42
CA HIS A 210 11.48 4.78 9.65
C HIS A 210 12.70 3.87 9.79
N THR A 211 13.42 3.58 8.71
CA THR A 211 14.56 2.64 8.73
C THR A 211 15.68 3.07 9.69
N PRO A 212 16.09 4.35 9.77
CA PRO A 212 17.14 4.76 10.71
C PRO A 212 16.75 4.54 12.17
N GLU A 213 15.53 4.91 12.55
CA GLU A 213 15.01 4.65 13.90
C GLU A 213 14.95 3.15 14.18
N ALA A 214 14.46 2.34 13.25
CA ALA A 214 14.38 0.89 13.42
C ALA A 214 15.75 0.26 13.70
N LEU A 215 16.78 0.64 12.94
CA LEU A 215 18.16 0.18 13.17
C LEU A 215 18.68 0.62 14.54
N TYR A 216 18.46 1.87 14.94
CA TYR A 216 18.82 2.34 16.28
C TYR A 216 18.12 1.54 17.38
N ARG A 217 16.82 1.28 17.23
CA ARG A 217 16.06 0.49 18.21
C ARG A 217 16.51 -0.97 18.25
N LEU A 218 16.99 -1.53 17.15
CA LEU A 218 17.64 -2.84 17.15
C LEU A 218 18.95 -2.82 17.94
N VAL A 219 19.78 -1.78 17.77
CA VAL A 219 20.99 -1.59 18.58
C VAL A 219 20.64 -1.56 20.07
N GLU A 220 19.68 -0.72 20.46
CA GLU A 220 19.19 -0.60 21.84
C GLU A 220 18.71 -1.95 22.39
N ALA A 221 17.82 -2.63 21.66
CA ALA A 221 17.23 -3.89 22.08
C ALA A 221 18.27 -5.03 22.19
N TYR A 222 19.20 -5.14 21.24
CA TYR A 222 20.25 -6.15 21.28
C TYR A 222 21.22 -5.93 22.43
N LEU A 223 21.56 -4.68 22.76
CA LEU A 223 22.38 -4.36 23.93
C LEU A 223 21.68 -4.71 25.24
N THR A 224 20.35 -4.50 25.34
CA THR A 224 19.58 -4.93 26.51
C THR A 224 19.67 -6.45 26.73
N LEU A 225 19.79 -7.24 25.66
CA LEU A 225 19.92 -8.69 25.72
C LEU A 225 21.39 -9.17 25.85
N GLY A 226 22.37 -8.27 25.83
CA GLY A 226 23.80 -8.62 25.83
C GLY A 226 24.33 -9.14 24.49
N LEU A 227 23.56 -9.00 23.41
CA LEU A 227 23.90 -9.45 22.06
C LEU A 227 24.74 -8.40 21.33
N ASN A 228 25.97 -8.20 21.82
CA ASN A 228 26.85 -7.12 21.38
C ASN A 228 27.25 -7.20 19.88
N GLY A 229 27.36 -8.41 19.33
CA GLY A 229 27.68 -8.61 17.90
C GLY A 229 26.57 -8.07 16.99
N GLU A 230 25.33 -8.44 17.27
CA GLU A 230 24.15 -7.97 16.54
C GLU A 230 23.96 -6.46 16.68
N ALA A 231 24.18 -5.92 17.89
CA ALA A 231 24.14 -4.48 18.12
C ALA A 231 25.17 -3.73 17.26
N LYS A 232 26.43 -4.21 17.23
CA LYS A 232 27.47 -3.61 16.38
C LYS A 232 27.12 -3.69 14.90
N ALA A 233 26.61 -4.83 14.44
CA ALA A 233 26.24 -5.02 13.04
C ALA A 233 25.15 -4.02 12.60
N ASN A 234 24.07 -3.87 13.39
CA ASN A 234 23.00 -2.91 13.09
C ASN A 234 23.50 -1.45 13.16
N GLY A 235 24.35 -1.12 14.13
CA GLY A 235 24.98 0.20 14.23
C GLY A 235 25.89 0.52 13.05
N ALA A 236 26.61 -0.46 12.52
CA ALA A 236 27.44 -0.31 11.32
C ALA A 236 26.58 -0.08 10.07
N VAL A 237 25.48 -0.82 9.90
CA VAL A 237 24.52 -0.61 8.80
C VAL A 237 23.91 0.80 8.89
N LEU A 238 23.54 1.24 10.09
CA LEU A 238 23.01 2.58 10.33
C LEU A 238 24.05 3.67 9.98
N GLY A 239 25.28 3.52 10.44
CA GLY A 239 26.35 4.48 10.16
C GLY A 239 26.77 4.55 8.71
N TYR A 240 26.76 3.42 8.00
CA TYR A 240 27.11 3.36 6.58
C TYR A 240 26.06 4.05 5.72
N ASN A 241 24.77 3.73 5.93
CA ASN A 241 23.67 4.24 5.09
C ASN A 241 23.18 5.63 5.51
N PHE A 242 23.26 5.96 6.80
CA PHE A 242 22.71 7.18 7.39
C PHE A 242 23.71 7.93 8.29
N PRO A 243 24.94 8.23 7.83
CA PRO A 243 26.02 8.76 8.68
C PRO A 243 25.75 10.14 9.29
N GLY A 244 24.79 10.91 8.77
CA GLY A 244 24.40 12.23 9.30
C GLY A 244 23.03 12.24 9.98
N ASP A 245 22.40 11.08 10.16
CA ASP A 245 21.09 10.97 10.78
C ASP A 245 21.21 11.04 12.32
N PRO A 246 20.30 11.73 13.03
CA PRO A 246 20.32 11.81 14.49
C PRO A 246 20.35 10.44 15.18
N TRP A 247 19.63 9.45 14.63
CA TRP A 247 19.58 8.09 15.19
C TRP A 247 20.95 7.41 15.17
N TYR A 248 21.79 7.75 14.19
CA TYR A 248 23.15 7.22 14.15
C TYR A 248 24.04 7.83 15.24
N ALA A 249 23.93 9.14 15.48
CA ALA A 249 24.68 9.78 16.56
C ALA A 249 24.34 9.18 17.93
N ASP A 250 23.06 8.86 18.15
CA ASP A 250 22.61 8.20 19.38
C ASP A 250 23.08 6.74 19.46
N ALA A 251 23.01 5.98 18.36
CA ALA A 251 23.55 4.62 18.31
C ALA A 251 25.05 4.58 18.61
N TYR A 252 25.81 5.53 18.04
CA TYR A 252 27.25 5.63 18.24
C TYR A 252 27.59 5.87 19.71
N ARG A 253 26.89 6.79 20.37
CA ARG A 253 27.04 7.06 21.80
C ARG A 253 26.74 5.82 22.63
N LEU A 254 25.60 5.17 22.37
CA LEU A 254 25.16 3.99 23.10
C LEU A 254 26.14 2.81 22.99
N LEU A 255 26.69 2.58 21.81
CA LEU A 255 27.70 1.55 21.58
C LEU A 255 29.03 1.91 22.26
N SER A 256 29.48 3.16 22.14
CA SER A 256 30.72 3.64 22.75
C SER A 256 30.69 3.56 24.27
N ASP A 257 29.57 3.90 24.91
CA ASP A 257 29.36 3.80 26.35
C ASP A 257 29.47 2.35 26.86
N LYS A 258 29.22 1.36 25.99
CA LYS A 258 29.38 -0.07 26.27
C LYS A 258 30.77 -0.60 25.89
N GLY A 259 31.71 0.27 25.53
CA GLY A 259 33.05 -0.11 25.05
C GLY A 259 33.05 -0.74 23.66
N LEU A 260 31.94 -0.65 22.92
CA LEU A 260 31.81 -1.17 21.57
C LEU A 260 32.10 -0.03 20.60
N GLN A 261 33.33 0.09 20.11
CA GLN A 261 33.67 1.15 19.15
C GLN A 261 33.08 0.86 17.76
N PRO A 262 32.19 1.71 17.23
CA PRO A 262 31.73 1.61 15.84
C PRO A 262 32.83 2.09 14.88
N ALA A 263 32.91 1.50 13.69
CA ALA A 263 33.98 1.80 12.72
C ALA A 263 33.86 3.17 12.02
N VAL A 264 32.66 3.77 12.04
CA VAL A 264 32.38 5.05 11.40
C VAL A 264 32.11 6.07 12.51
N GLU A 265 32.61 7.29 12.35
CA GLU A 265 32.28 8.41 13.24
C GLU A 265 31.04 9.16 12.72
N PRO A 266 30.15 9.67 13.60
CA PRO A 266 28.97 10.42 13.18
C PRO A 266 29.34 11.71 12.45
N LYS A 267 28.67 11.99 11.33
CA LYS A 267 28.77 13.30 10.68
C LYS A 267 27.92 14.28 11.47
N THR A 268 28.55 15.34 11.98
CA THR A 268 27.86 16.33 12.83
C THR A 268 26.82 17.13 12.01
N PRO A 269 25.56 17.23 12.45
CA PRO A 269 24.60 18.13 11.84
C PRO A 269 25.07 19.58 12.07
N GLY A 270 25.46 20.28 11.01
CA GLY A 270 25.92 21.66 11.09
C GLY A 270 27.44 21.86 11.19
N ALA A 271 28.26 20.81 11.07
CA ALA A 271 29.68 20.99 10.78
C ALA A 271 29.81 21.61 9.39
N LYS A 272 30.01 22.93 9.32
CA LYS A 272 30.51 23.58 8.10
C LYS A 272 31.74 22.78 7.68
N GLN A 273 31.67 22.12 6.53
CA GLN A 273 32.82 21.43 5.95
C GLN A 273 34.01 22.37 6.03
N ASN A 274 34.99 22.04 6.88
CA ASN A 274 36.16 22.88 7.02
C ASN A 274 36.83 22.95 5.66
N TYR A 275 37.01 24.16 5.14
CA TYR A 275 37.71 24.44 3.88
C TYR A 275 39.06 23.70 3.78
N LEU A 276 39.69 23.45 4.94
CA LEU A 276 40.93 22.68 5.09
C LEU A 276 40.80 21.19 4.72
N ASP A 277 39.68 20.51 5.00
CA ASP A 277 39.50 19.10 4.64
C ASP A 277 39.42 18.90 3.12
N ARG A 278 38.83 19.86 2.40
CA ARG A 278 38.86 19.91 0.92
C ARG A 278 40.26 20.17 0.39
N MET A 279 41.02 21.04 1.06
CA MET A 279 42.37 21.41 0.65
C MET A 279 43.38 20.27 0.84
N LEU A 280 43.18 19.45 1.87
CA LEU A 280 44.09 18.37 2.24
C LEU A 280 43.79 17.03 1.54
N GLY A 281 42.74 16.96 0.70
CA GLY A 281 42.47 15.81 -0.16
C GLY A 281 42.32 14.47 0.57
N ARG A 282 41.95 14.48 1.86
CA ARG A 282 41.73 13.24 2.63
C ARG A 282 40.53 12.50 2.07
N LYS A 283 40.79 11.49 1.23
CA LYS A 283 39.78 10.50 0.86
C LYS A 283 39.35 9.73 2.11
N PRO A 284 38.05 9.45 2.31
CA PRO A 284 37.62 8.54 3.36
C PRO A 284 38.34 7.19 3.17
N ALA A 285 38.80 6.61 4.29
CA ALA A 285 39.52 5.35 4.26
C ALA A 285 38.64 4.25 3.62
N PRO A 286 39.20 3.41 2.73
CA PRO A 286 38.49 2.22 2.29
C PRO A 286 38.22 1.31 3.50
N PRO A 287 37.12 0.53 3.49
CA PRO A 287 36.78 -0.34 4.59
C PRO A 287 37.92 -1.34 4.87
N PRO A 288 38.08 -1.82 6.13
CA PRO A 288 38.93 -2.97 6.38
C PRO A 288 38.42 -4.15 5.55
N PRO A 289 39.32 -5.00 5.00
CA PRO A 289 38.91 -6.21 4.30
C PRO A 289 38.00 -7.01 5.23
N GLY A 290 36.82 -7.42 4.74
CA GLY A 290 35.91 -8.24 5.52
C GLY A 290 36.64 -9.49 6.00
N GLU A 291 36.75 -9.67 7.31
CA GLU A 291 36.98 -11.00 7.85
C GLU A 291 35.79 -11.86 7.43
N ASP A 292 36.09 -13.00 6.80
CA ASP A 292 35.15 -13.92 6.20
C ASP A 292 34.00 -14.25 7.15
N VAL A 293 32.86 -13.58 6.98
CA VAL A 293 31.60 -14.04 7.54
C VAL A 293 31.11 -15.16 6.63
N THR A 294 31.63 -16.37 6.84
CA THR A 294 30.99 -17.57 6.33
C THR A 294 29.57 -17.60 6.90
N PRO A 295 28.51 -17.70 6.07
CA PRO A 295 27.17 -17.92 6.55
C PRO A 295 27.17 -19.20 7.42
N PRO A 296 26.43 -19.26 8.54
CA PRO A 296 26.28 -20.51 9.28
C PRO A 296 25.76 -21.58 8.31
N ALA A 297 26.42 -22.75 8.34
CA ALA A 297 26.04 -23.90 7.54
C ALA A 297 24.55 -24.21 7.75
N ASP A 298 23.83 -24.29 6.63
CA ASP A 298 22.40 -24.57 6.61
C ASP A 298 22.21 -26.06 6.96
N ASP A 299 21.94 -26.38 8.24
CA ASP A 299 21.54 -27.72 8.69
C ASP A 299 20.09 -28.04 8.27
N ARG A 300 19.79 -27.87 6.98
CA ARG A 300 18.55 -28.28 6.35
C ARG A 300 18.82 -29.50 5.49
N VAL A 301 18.48 -30.66 6.07
CA VAL A 301 18.03 -31.91 5.45
C VAL A 301 18.15 -31.93 3.92
N SER A 302 19.11 -32.72 3.42
CA SER A 302 19.28 -33.07 2.01
C SER A 302 17.97 -33.55 1.37
N PRO A 303 17.55 -32.98 0.22
CA PRO A 303 16.65 -33.68 -0.69
C PRO A 303 17.52 -34.49 -1.67
N GLU A 304 17.79 -35.73 -1.28
CA GLU A 304 18.14 -36.77 -2.23
C GLU A 304 16.87 -37.11 -3.07
N SER A 305 17.07 -37.33 -4.37
CA SER A 305 16.09 -37.74 -5.39
C SER A 305 15.21 -36.66 -6.07
N ALA A 306 15.81 -35.90 -6.99
CA ALA A 306 15.12 -35.51 -8.22
C ALA A 306 16.13 -35.25 -9.35
N ASN A 307 16.21 -36.22 -10.26
CA ASN A 307 17.01 -36.21 -11.48
C ASN A 307 16.51 -35.13 -12.46
N PRO A 308 17.32 -34.14 -12.91
CA PRO A 308 16.94 -33.27 -14.01
C PRO A 308 17.57 -33.78 -15.31
N ALA A 309 16.73 -34.44 -16.12
CA ALA A 309 17.03 -34.70 -17.52
C ALA A 309 17.35 -33.40 -18.27
N ALA A 310 18.38 -33.46 -19.11
CA ALA A 310 18.97 -32.35 -19.85
C ALA A 310 17.95 -31.52 -20.66
N LEU A 311 17.93 -30.21 -20.44
CA LEU A 311 17.29 -29.25 -21.33
C LEU A 311 18.25 -28.88 -22.48
N PRO A 312 17.84 -28.98 -23.77
CA PRO A 312 18.70 -28.66 -24.90
C PRO A 312 18.87 -27.15 -25.12
N LYS A 313 20.09 -26.74 -25.47
CA LYS A 313 20.51 -25.35 -25.74
C LYS A 313 19.81 -24.75 -26.98
N PRO A 314 19.55 -23.42 -27.02
CA PRO A 314 18.82 -22.77 -28.11
C PRO A 314 19.64 -22.70 -29.41
N LYS A 315 18.98 -22.97 -30.55
CA LYS A 315 19.55 -22.85 -31.91
C LYS A 315 19.43 -21.41 -32.45
N PRO A 316 20.36 -20.95 -33.31
CA PRO A 316 20.40 -19.58 -33.80
C PRO A 316 19.26 -19.25 -34.79
N LYS A 317 18.84 -17.98 -34.78
CA LYS A 317 17.75 -17.39 -35.56
C LYS A 317 17.89 -17.64 -37.05
N LYS A 318 16.83 -18.14 -37.69
CA LYS A 318 16.62 -18.09 -39.14
C LYS A 318 15.69 -16.92 -39.45
N GLU A 319 16.16 -16.00 -40.27
CA GLU A 319 15.31 -14.96 -40.87
C GLU A 319 14.25 -15.60 -41.75
N GLY A 320 12.98 -15.22 -41.53
CA GLY A 320 11.83 -15.88 -42.13
C GLY A 320 10.77 -14.88 -42.62
N TRP A 321 10.79 -14.65 -43.93
CA TRP A 321 9.71 -14.33 -44.88
C TRP A 321 8.80 -13.09 -44.69
N PHE A 322 8.52 -12.59 -43.48
CA PHE A 322 7.63 -11.43 -43.28
C PHE A 322 8.31 -10.05 -43.41
N SER A 323 9.64 -9.99 -43.50
CA SER A 323 10.40 -8.74 -43.71
C SER A 323 10.56 -8.32 -45.18
N LYS A 324 9.79 -8.94 -46.10
CA LYS A 324 9.83 -8.64 -47.54
C LYS A 324 8.51 -8.17 -48.15
N LEU A 325 7.48 -7.86 -47.34
CA LEU A 325 6.17 -7.52 -47.88
C LEU A 325 5.47 -6.38 -47.14
N LEU A 326 6.16 -5.26 -46.95
CA LEU A 326 5.61 -3.89 -47.06
C LEU A 326 6.75 -2.89 -46.83
N GLY A 327 7.32 -2.41 -47.92
CA GLY A 327 8.09 -1.17 -47.93
C GLY A 327 7.14 0.01 -47.85
N ARG A 328 7.03 0.61 -46.66
CA ARG A 328 6.84 2.03 -46.37
C ARG A 328 7.06 2.26 -44.88
#